data_AF-A0A2I0THE5-F1
#
_entry.id   AF-A0A2I0THE5-F1
#
_cell.length_a   1.000
_cell.length_b   1.000
_cell.length_c   1.000
_cell.angle_alpha   90.00
_cell.angle_beta   90.00
_cell.angle_gamma   90.00
#
_symmetry.space_group_name_H-M   'P 1'
#
loop_
_entity.id
_entity.type
_entity.pdbx_description
1 polymer ?
#
loop_
_entity_poly.entity_id
_entity_poly.type
_entity_poly.pdbx_seq_one_letter_code
_entity_poly.pdbx_strand_id
1 'polypeptide(L)'
;MDKFTLGKTAFIKNSQRPSLPTLFAIVSHFQKLFDVNSLNGVYPRMNEVYTKLGEMTNAMRNLHELLELDSSAPPTVVVDTVGKLCDIINENVTEQVQQLLGTQDIHSIIRKLEEHECFFPPFQALIQDLLCLLGE
;
A
#
# COMPACT_ATOMS: atom_id res chain seq x y z
N MET A 1 21.29 44.15 -21.70
CA MET A 1 20.28 45.22 -21.49
C MET A 1 18.99 44.51 -21.13
N ASP A 2 18.90 44.13 -19.85
CA ASP A 2 18.16 42.96 -19.42
C ASP A 2 16.79 43.32 -18.87
N LYS A 3 15.78 42.54 -19.26
CA LYS A 3 14.37 42.68 -18.87
C LYS A 3 14.10 42.53 -17.36
N PHE A 4 15.15 42.40 -16.54
CA PHE A 4 15.07 42.24 -15.09
C PHE A 4 15.01 43.56 -14.30
N THR A 5 15.20 44.71 -14.96
CA THR A 5 15.21 46.02 -14.27
C THR A 5 13.90 46.81 -14.45
N LEU A 6 13.00 46.42 -15.39
CA LEU A 6 11.73 47.12 -15.61
C LEU A 6 10.59 46.65 -14.69
N GLY A 7 10.74 45.49 -14.02
CA GLY A 7 9.71 44.93 -13.12
C GLY A 7 9.72 45.47 -11.69
N LYS A 8 10.75 46.25 -11.30
CA LYS A 8 10.91 46.72 -9.90
C LYS A 8 10.18 48.03 -9.59
N THR A 9 9.66 48.75 -10.59
CA THR A 9 9.03 50.07 -10.39
C THR A 9 7.49 50.06 -10.39
N ALA A 10 6.84 48.90 -10.60
CA ALA A 10 5.38 48.81 -10.65
C ALA A 10 4.71 48.22 -9.38
N PHE A 11 5.48 47.65 -8.44
CA PHE A 11 4.94 47.04 -7.21
C PHE A 11 4.98 47.95 -5.97
N ILE A 12 5.30 49.23 -6.13
CA ILE A 12 5.10 50.22 -5.05
C ILE A 12 3.84 51.02 -5.38
N LYS A 13 2.69 50.33 -5.46
CA LYS A 13 1.38 50.97 -5.48
C LYS A 13 0.67 50.66 -4.17
N ASN A 14 0.75 51.66 -3.28
CA ASN A 14 0.01 51.80 -2.03
C ASN A 14 0.46 50.86 -0.89
N SER A 15 1.53 51.26 -0.21
CA SER A 15 1.91 50.79 1.13
C SER A 15 0.90 51.24 2.20
N GLN A 16 -0.38 50.95 2.03
CA GLN A 16 -1.31 50.97 3.15
C GLN A 16 -1.00 49.74 3.98
N ARG A 17 -0.36 49.95 5.14
CA ARG A 17 -0.28 48.91 6.17
C ARG A 17 -1.70 48.35 6.35
N PRO A 18 -1.91 47.03 6.18
CA PRO A 18 -3.24 46.46 6.35
C PRO A 18 -3.77 46.87 7.72
N SER A 19 -5.05 47.27 7.75
CA SER A 19 -5.69 47.66 9.00
C SER A 19 -5.60 46.50 10.00
N LEU A 20 -5.52 46.82 11.29
CA LEU A 20 -5.52 45.81 12.37
C LEU A 20 -6.64 44.76 12.18
N PRO A 21 -7.89 45.13 11.85
CA PRO A 21 -8.95 44.18 11.54
C PRO A 21 -8.62 43.25 10.36
N THR A 22 -7.99 43.75 9.30
CA THR A 22 -7.58 42.95 8.14
C THR A 22 -6.50 41.94 8.52
N LEU A 23 -5.52 42.34 9.34
CA LEU A 23 -4.48 41.44 9.85
C LEU A 23 -5.07 40.33 10.72
N PHE A 24 -6.00 40.66 11.63
CA PHE A 24 -6.72 39.66 12.43
C PHE A 24 -7.54 38.70 11.57
N ALA A 25 -8.19 39.20 10.51
CA ALA A 25 -8.94 38.36 9.58
C ALA A 25 -8.02 37.37 8.84
N ILE A 26 -6.84 37.80 8.40
CA ILE A 26 -5.85 36.94 7.75
C ILE A 26 -5.34 35.86 8.71
N VAL A 27 -4.97 36.25 9.94
CA VAL A 27 -4.52 35.31 10.97
C VAL A 27 -5.61 34.29 11.30
N SER A 28 -6.86 34.75 11.48
CA SER A 28 -8.00 33.88 11.75
C SER A 28 -8.29 32.91 10.60
N HIS A 29 -8.08 33.35 9.35
CA HIS A 29 -8.23 32.48 8.19
C HIS A 29 -7.24 31.31 8.20
N PHE A 30 -5.94 31.59 8.44
CA PHE A 30 -4.93 30.54 8.52
C PHE A 30 -5.12 29.63 9.73
N GLN A 31 -5.56 30.19 10.86
CA GLN A 31 -5.94 29.40 12.04
C GLN A 31 -7.05 28.40 11.72
N LYS A 32 -8.09 28.80 10.98
CA LYS A 32 -9.16 27.89 10.54
C LYS A 32 -8.69 26.90 9.48
N LEU A 33 -7.90 27.34 8.50
CA LEU A 33 -7.40 26.50 7.42
C LEU A 33 -6.52 25.36 7.94
N PHE A 34 -5.68 25.66 8.93
CA PHE A 34 -4.76 24.69 9.53
C PHE A 34 -5.30 24.04 10.81
N ASP A 35 -6.51 24.39 11.24
CA ASP A 35 -7.16 23.91 12.46
C ASP A 35 -6.29 24.13 13.73
N VAL A 36 -5.87 25.37 13.95
CA VAL A 36 -5.01 25.78 15.07
C VAL A 36 -5.57 26.98 15.83
N ASN A 37 -5.55 26.89 17.16
CA ASN A 37 -6.12 27.92 18.04
C ASN A 37 -5.17 29.10 18.32
N SER A 38 -3.90 29.05 17.90
CA SER A 38 -2.89 30.08 18.17
C SER A 38 -2.07 30.43 16.93
N LEU A 39 -1.65 31.70 16.81
CA LEU A 39 -0.79 32.17 15.72
C LEU A 39 0.55 31.41 15.68
N ASN A 40 1.11 31.13 16.86
CA ASN A 40 2.36 30.36 16.97
C ASN A 40 2.20 28.90 16.51
N GLY A 41 0.97 28.37 16.51
CA GLY A 41 0.67 27.03 16.01
C GLY A 41 0.56 26.95 14.48
N VAL A 42 0.36 28.07 13.78
CA VAL A 42 0.19 28.09 12.32
C VAL A 42 1.45 27.64 11.60
N TYR A 43 2.62 28.14 11.99
CA TYR A 43 3.88 27.79 11.35
C TYR A 43 4.29 26.31 11.53
N PRO A 44 4.27 25.75 12.76
CA PRO A 44 4.49 24.31 12.96
C PRO A 44 3.50 23.46 12.17
N ARG A 45 2.22 23.81 12.19
CA ARG A 45 1.19 23.04 11.50
C ARG A 45 1.34 23.09 9.97
N MET A 46 1.70 24.24 9.43
CA MET A 46 2.02 24.39 8.02
C MET A 46 3.24 23.54 7.63
N ASN A 47 4.30 23.54 8.45
CA ASN A 47 5.47 22.70 8.21
C ASN A 47 5.12 21.21 8.19
N GLU A 48 4.28 20.74 9.11
CA GLU A 48 3.78 19.35 9.10
C GLU A 48 3.03 19.00 7.81
N VAL A 49 2.20 19.91 7.29
CA VAL A 49 1.48 19.69 6.02
C VAL A 49 2.48 19.53 4.86
N TYR A 50 3.50 20.39 4.80
CA TYR A 50 4.53 20.30 3.76
C TYR A 50 5.38 19.02 3.89
N THR A 51 5.74 18.64 5.10
CA THR A 51 6.46 17.38 5.35
C THR A 51 5.63 16.19 4.88
N LYS A 52 4.36 16.10 5.30
CA LYS A 52 3.46 15.01 4.88
C LYS A 52 3.25 14.98 3.37
N LEU A 53 3.13 16.13 2.72
CA LEU A 53 2.99 16.20 1.27
C LEU A 53 4.25 15.68 0.57
N GLY A 54 5.44 16.04 1.06
CA GLY A 54 6.72 15.54 0.55
C GLY A 54 6.85 14.02 0.73
N GLU A 55 6.47 13.51 1.90
CA GLU A 55 6.42 12.06 2.18
C GLU A 55 5.47 11.34 1.22
N MET A 56 4.24 11.85 1.04
CA MET A 56 3.25 11.26 0.13
C MET A 56 3.73 11.29 -1.33
N THR A 57 4.36 12.38 -1.77
CA THR A 57 4.91 12.50 -3.12
C THR A 57 6.02 11.49 -3.35
N ASN A 58 6.91 11.32 -2.37
CA ASN A 58 7.98 10.34 -2.46
C ASN A 58 7.45 8.90 -2.41
N ALA A 59 6.49 8.62 -1.53
CA ALA A 59 5.83 7.32 -1.46
C ALA A 59 5.14 6.98 -2.79
N MET A 60 4.44 7.94 -3.39
CA MET A 60 3.82 7.78 -4.71
C MET A 60 4.86 7.48 -5.78
N ARG A 61 5.96 8.24 -5.85
CA ARG A 61 7.07 7.98 -6.77
C ARG A 61 7.63 6.56 -6.61
N ASN A 62 7.89 6.14 -5.37
CA ASN A 62 8.39 4.79 -5.09
C ASN A 62 7.40 3.70 -5.55
N LEU A 63 6.08 3.93 -5.39
CA LEU A 63 5.05 3.01 -5.88
C LEU A 63 5.01 2.97 -7.41
N HIS A 64 5.15 4.11 -8.10
CA HIS A 64 5.28 4.14 -9.56
C HIS A 64 6.50 3.35 -10.03
N GLU A 65 7.66 3.51 -9.38
CA GLU A 65 8.88 2.77 -9.71
C GLU A 65 8.72 1.26 -9.46
N LEU A 66 8.15 0.87 -8.32
CA LEU A 66 7.96 -0.54 -7.97
C LEU A 66 6.94 -1.25 -8.88
N LEU A 67 5.89 -0.55 -9.29
CA LEU A 67 4.84 -1.07 -10.15
C LEU A 67 5.10 -0.81 -11.64
N GLU A 68 6.25 -0.22 -11.98
CA GLU A 68 6.65 0.17 -13.33
C GLU A 68 5.59 1.01 -14.07
N LEU A 69 4.90 1.90 -13.33
CA LEU A 69 3.88 2.79 -13.85
C LEU A 69 4.48 4.12 -14.32
N ASP A 70 3.85 4.75 -15.31
CA ASP A 70 4.25 6.09 -15.73
C ASP A 70 4.11 7.10 -14.58
N SER A 71 5.08 8.01 -14.48
CA SER A 71 5.14 9.02 -13.41
C SER A 71 3.98 10.02 -13.42
N SER A 72 3.23 10.10 -14.53
CA SER A 72 2.02 10.92 -14.66
C SER A 72 0.75 10.16 -14.25
N ALA A 73 0.85 8.87 -13.93
CA ALA A 73 -0.32 8.06 -13.61
C ALA A 73 -0.99 8.57 -12.31
N PRO A 74 -2.32 8.69 -12.29
CA PRO A 74 -3.02 9.18 -11.11
C PRO A 74 -2.96 8.16 -9.97
N PRO A 75 -3.03 8.60 -8.69
CA PRO A 75 -3.02 7.71 -7.53
C PRO A 75 -4.05 6.59 -7.57
N THR A 76 -5.18 6.80 -8.24
CA THR A 76 -6.23 5.80 -8.41
C THR A 76 -5.78 4.60 -9.22
N VAL A 77 -4.94 4.80 -10.23
CA VAL A 77 -4.38 3.73 -11.06
C VAL A 77 -3.38 2.91 -10.25
N VAL A 78 -2.55 3.55 -9.43
CA VAL A 78 -1.63 2.86 -8.52
C VAL A 78 -2.40 1.92 -7.59
N VAL A 79 -3.48 2.40 -6.97
CA VAL A 79 -4.33 1.57 -6.09
C VAL A 79 -5.02 0.45 -6.84
N ASP A 80 -5.54 0.71 -8.05
CA ASP A 80 -6.18 -0.31 -8.89
C ASP A 80 -5.19 -1.42 -9.31
N THR A 81 -3.96 -1.04 -9.69
CA THR A 81 -2.89 -2.00 -10.02
C THR A 81 -2.51 -2.84 -8.81
N VAL A 82 -2.37 -2.23 -7.62
CA VAL A 82 -2.12 -2.97 -6.38
C VAL A 82 -3.28 -3.91 -6.06
N GLY A 83 -4.53 -3.46 -6.23
CA GLY A 83 -5.72 -4.29 -6.05
C GLY A 83 -5.70 -5.53 -6.94
N LYS A 84 -5.43 -5.35 -8.25
CA LYS A 84 -5.29 -6.46 -9.20
C LYS A 84 -4.16 -7.42 -8.83
N LEU A 85 -3.02 -6.91 -8.35
CA LEU A 85 -1.93 -7.75 -7.87
C LEU A 85 -2.34 -8.57 -6.63
N CYS A 86 -3.08 -7.96 -5.70
CA CYS A 86 -3.64 -8.67 -4.55
C CYS A 86 -4.60 -9.78 -4.99
N ASP A 87 -5.47 -9.51 -5.96
CA ASP A 87 -6.41 -10.51 -6.49
C ASP A 87 -5.67 -11.67 -7.14
N ILE A 88 -4.68 -11.39 -8.00
CA ILE A 88 -3.85 -12.42 -8.66
C ILE A 88 -3.11 -13.28 -7.62
N ILE A 89 -2.52 -12.65 -6.60
CA ILE A 89 -1.81 -13.37 -5.54
C ILE A 89 -2.80 -14.25 -4.78
N ASN A 90 -3.98 -13.74 -4.46
CA ASN A 90 -4.99 -14.47 -3.71
C ASN A 90 -5.57 -15.65 -4.51
N GLU A 91 -5.83 -15.46 -5.81
CA GLU A 91 -6.22 -16.53 -6.72
C GLU A 91 -5.13 -17.60 -6.81
N ASN A 92 -3.87 -17.20 -7.04
CA ASN A 92 -2.75 -18.13 -7.11
C ASN A 92 -2.52 -18.87 -5.78
N VAL A 93 -2.65 -18.21 -4.62
CA VAL A 93 -2.57 -18.88 -3.31
C VAL A 93 -3.73 -19.87 -3.16
N THR A 94 -4.93 -19.50 -3.58
CA THR A 94 -6.10 -20.38 -3.57
C THR A 94 -5.88 -21.60 -4.47
N GLU A 95 -5.35 -21.42 -5.67
CA GLU A 95 -5.00 -22.50 -6.59
C GLU A 95 -3.88 -23.39 -6.04
N GLN A 96 -2.82 -22.82 -5.46
CA GLN A 96 -1.74 -23.60 -4.84
C GLN A 96 -2.25 -24.41 -3.63
N VAL A 97 -3.15 -23.85 -2.83
CA VAL A 97 -3.82 -24.58 -1.74
C VAL A 97 -4.70 -25.70 -2.32
N GLN A 98 -5.45 -25.46 -3.40
CA GLN A 98 -6.23 -26.51 -4.08
C GLN A 98 -5.34 -27.61 -4.67
N GLN A 99 -4.20 -27.26 -5.25
CA GLN A 99 -3.23 -28.21 -5.80
C GLN A 99 -2.54 -29.03 -4.70
N LEU A 100 -2.14 -28.41 -3.59
CA LEU A 100 -1.54 -29.08 -2.43
C LEU A 100 -2.52 -30.02 -1.74
N LEU A 101 -3.77 -29.58 -1.57
CA LEU A 101 -4.82 -30.40 -0.96
C LEU A 101 -5.32 -31.49 -1.93
N GLY A 102 -5.05 -31.36 -3.24
CA GLY A 102 -5.14 -32.40 -4.27
C GLY A 102 -6.50 -33.09 -4.45
N THR A 103 -7.50 -32.71 -3.65
CA THR A 103 -8.80 -33.35 -3.55
C THR A 103 -9.80 -32.27 -3.17
N GLN A 104 -10.74 -32.05 -4.07
CA GLN A 104 -11.65 -30.90 -4.07
C GLN A 104 -12.74 -30.98 -2.99
N ASP A 105 -12.64 -31.93 -2.05
CA ASP A 105 -13.64 -32.16 -1.02
C ASP A 105 -12.99 -32.81 0.22
N ILE A 106 -13.30 -32.29 1.42
CA ILE A 106 -12.85 -32.87 2.70
C ILE A 106 -13.23 -34.36 2.78
N HIS A 107 -14.37 -34.73 2.20
CA HIS A 107 -14.80 -36.12 2.09
C HIS A 107 -13.86 -36.98 1.23
N SER A 108 -13.22 -36.42 0.21
CA SER A 108 -12.23 -37.13 -0.61
C SER A 108 -10.90 -37.30 0.14
N ILE A 109 -10.52 -36.35 0.99
CA ILE A 109 -9.38 -36.48 1.92
C ILE A 109 -9.66 -37.62 2.91
N ILE A 110 -10.83 -37.62 3.54
CA ILE A 110 -11.26 -38.66 4.49
C ILE A 110 -11.26 -40.03 3.81
N ARG A 111 -11.84 -40.13 2.61
CA ARG A 111 -11.87 -41.39 1.84
C ARG A 111 -10.47 -41.89 1.50
N LYS A 112 -9.54 -41.02 1.09
CA LYS A 112 -8.14 -41.42 0.84
C LYS A 112 -7.42 -41.87 2.12
N LEU A 113 -7.71 -41.23 3.26
CA LEU A 113 -7.21 -41.66 4.56
C LEU A 113 -7.76 -43.04 4.95
N GLU A 114 -9.06 -43.28 4.75
CA GLU A 114 -9.67 -44.60 4.98
C GLU A 114 -9.11 -45.68 4.03
N GLU A 115 -8.91 -45.35 2.74
CA GLU A 115 -8.27 -46.24 1.78
C GLU A 115 -6.83 -46.58 2.20
N HIS A 116 -6.09 -45.61 2.75
CA HIS A 116 -4.76 -45.84 3.31
C HIS A 116 -4.80 -46.74 4.56
N GLU A 117 -5.71 -46.49 5.50
CA GLU A 117 -5.91 -47.35 6.69
C GLU A 117 -6.28 -48.78 6.30
N CYS A 118 -6.94 -48.98 5.14
CA CYS A 118 -7.28 -50.31 4.63
C CYS A 118 -6.14 -50.96 3.82
N PHE A 119 -5.36 -50.19 3.05
CA PHE A 119 -4.30 -50.69 2.17
C PHE A 119 -2.98 -50.90 2.90
N PHE A 120 -2.65 -50.03 3.86
CA PHE A 120 -1.36 -50.02 4.54
C PHE A 120 -1.13 -51.26 5.40
N PRO A 121 -2.10 -51.80 6.17
CA PRO A 121 -1.87 -53.02 6.96
C PRO A 121 -1.57 -54.27 6.11
N PRO A 122 -2.32 -54.58 5.03
CA PRO A 122 -1.96 -55.67 4.12
C PRO A 122 -0.63 -55.44 3.41
N PHE A 123 -0.35 -54.20 2.99
CA PHE A 123 0.93 -53.86 2.37
C PHE A 123 2.10 -54.03 3.34
N GLN A 124 1.97 -53.57 4.58
CA GLN A 124 2.96 -53.74 5.63
C GLN A 124 3.16 -55.21 5.96
N ALA A 125 2.09 -56.00 6.07
CA ALA A 125 2.19 -57.45 6.26
C ALA A 125 2.97 -58.11 5.12
N LEU A 126 2.66 -57.76 3.87
CA LEU A 126 3.39 -58.26 2.69
C LEU A 126 4.88 -57.90 2.76
N ILE A 127 5.23 -56.64 3.07
CA ILE A 127 6.62 -56.20 3.20
C ILE A 127 7.31 -56.93 4.34
N GLN A 128 6.61 -57.18 5.45
CA GLN A 128 7.18 -57.88 6.58
C GLN A 128 7.40 -59.37 6.31
N ASP A 129 6.47 -60.01 5.58
CA ASP A 129 6.64 -61.37 5.07
C ASP A 129 7.82 -61.45 4.10
N LEU A 130 7.97 -60.46 3.22
CA LEU A 130 9.10 -60.34 2.29
C LEU A 130 10.43 -60.17 3.02
N LEU A 131 10.47 -59.33 4.07
CA LEU A 131 11.64 -59.13 4.92
C LEU A 131 11.99 -60.41 5.70
N CYS A 132 10.99 -61.13 6.24
CA CYS A 132 11.20 -62.43 6.89
C CYS A 132 11.68 -63.52 5.91
N LEU A 133 11.27 -63.46 4.64
CA LEU A 133 11.73 -64.40 3.60
C LEU A 133 13.12 -64.08 3.07
N LEU A 134 13.51 -62.80 3.05
CA LEU A 134 14.81 -62.34 2.58
C LEU A 134 15.92 -62.48 3.64
N GLY A 135 15.56 -62.63 4.91
CA GLY A 135 16.46 -62.82 6.04
C GLY A 135 17.29 -61.56 6.36
N GLU A 136 17.73 -61.33 7.60
CA GLU A 136 18.18 -62.32 8.60
C GLU A 136 17.25 -63.48 8.93
#